data_AF-A0A2D6XBS8-F1
#
_entry.id   AF-A0A2D6XBS8-F1
#
_cell.length_a   1.000
_cell.length_b   1.000
_cell.length_c   1.000
_cell.angle_alpha   90.00
_cell.angle_beta   90.00
_cell.angle_gamma   90.00
#
_symmetry.space_group_name_H-M   'P 1'
#
loop_
_entity.id
_entity.type
_entity.pdbx_description
1 polymer ?
#
loop_
_entity_poly.entity_id
_entity_poly.type
_entity_poly.pdbx_seq_one_letter_code
_entity_poly.pdbx_strand_id
1 'polypeptide(L)'
;MDLVKYNIINFLLQLNIKIGRKLSYLLAKYEADEYVEKNENIDLRSIPRRIKNIILHDQDIIDQRRTLCNDCEHRLGLNCKKCGCFIAAKTRVAITSCPVGKWGKVEIEGKKVGTYVTS
;
A
#
# COMPACT_ATOMS: atom_id res chain seq x y z
N MET A 1 21.64 -28.55 39.16
CA MET A 1 20.57 -27.92 38.35
C MET A 1 20.36 -28.80 37.13
N ASP A 2 19.24 -29.50 37.03
CA ASP A 2 19.04 -30.58 36.06
C ASP A 2 19.24 -30.11 34.61
N LEU A 3 19.97 -30.90 33.82
CA LEU A 3 20.25 -30.62 32.40
C LEU A 3 18.97 -30.38 31.59
N VAL A 4 17.89 -31.11 31.93
CA VAL A 4 16.55 -30.94 31.36
C VAL A 4 15.99 -29.55 31.66
N LYS A 5 16.10 -29.10 32.92
CA LYS A 5 15.63 -27.78 33.37
C LYS A 5 16.39 -26.66 32.66
N TYR A 6 17.71 -26.79 32.51
CA TYR A 6 18.53 -25.83 31.76
C TYR A 6 18.08 -25.73 30.29
N ASN A 7 17.88 -26.85 29.61
CA ASN A 7 17.47 -26.87 28.21
C ASN A 7 16.08 -26.24 28.00
N ILE A 8 15.13 -26.51 28.91
CA ILE A 8 13.79 -25.88 28.87
C ILE A 8 13.91 -24.37 29.05
N ILE A 9 14.68 -23.91 30.04
CA ILE A 9 14.87 -22.47 30.28
C ILE A 9 15.52 -21.80 29.08
N ASN A 10 16.58 -22.39 28.50
CA ASN A 10 17.25 -21.83 27.33
C ASN A 10 16.31 -21.77 26.11
N PHE A 11 15.50 -22.81 25.89
CA PHE A 11 14.48 -22.78 24.83
C PHE A 11 13.47 -21.64 25.01
N LEU A 12 12.92 -21.48 26.22
CA LEU A 12 11.98 -20.42 26.54
C LEU A 12 12.60 -19.02 26.37
N LEU A 13 13.88 -18.85 26.77
CA LEU A 13 14.62 -17.62 26.55
C LEU A 13 14.79 -17.30 25.06
N GLN A 14 15.19 -18.29 24.25
CA GLN A 14 15.33 -18.12 22.80
C GLN A 14 14.00 -17.78 22.13
N LEU A 15 12.91 -18.43 22.56
CA LEU A 15 11.56 -18.13 22.08
C LEU A 15 11.15 -16.70 22.44
N ASN A 16 11.38 -16.28 23.70
CA ASN A 16 11.09 -14.92 24.16
C ASN A 16 11.86 -13.87 23.34
N ILE A 17 13.16 -14.08 23.11
CA ILE A 17 13.99 -13.17 22.30
C ILE A 17 13.47 -13.08 20.86
N LYS A 18 13.12 -14.22 20.25
CA LYS A 18 12.59 -14.25 18.87
C LYS A 18 11.25 -13.51 18.76
N ILE A 19 10.35 -13.73 19.72
CA ILE A 19 9.06 -13.04 19.77
C ILE A 19 9.28 -11.54 19.94
N GLY A 20 10.12 -11.13 20.91
CA GLY A 20 10.43 -9.72 21.15
C GLY A 20 10.98 -9.02 19.91
N ARG A 21 11.97 -9.62 19.24
CA ARG A 21 12.52 -9.08 17.99
C ARG A 21 11.47 -8.94 16.89
N LYS A 22 10.58 -9.94 16.76
CA LYS A 22 9.51 -9.91 15.76
C LYS A 22 8.50 -8.80 16.06
N LEU A 23 8.11 -8.63 17.32
CA LEU A 23 7.19 -7.59 17.76
C LEU A 23 7.78 -6.19 17.55
N SER A 24 9.02 -5.96 17.97
CA SER A 24 9.71 -4.68 17.75
C SER A 24 9.80 -4.31 16.27
N TYR A 25 10.12 -5.28 15.41
CA TYR A 25 10.13 -5.08 13.97
C TYR A 25 8.74 -4.73 13.42
N LEU A 26 7.69 -5.43 13.88
CA LEU A 26 6.33 -5.16 13.44
C LEU A 26 5.88 -3.76 13.87
N LEU A 27 6.13 -3.36 15.11
CA LEU A 27 5.82 -2.01 15.62
C LEU A 27 6.50 -0.94 14.78
N ALA A 28 7.81 -1.03 14.60
CA ALA A 28 8.57 -0.08 13.79
C ALA A 28 8.04 0.01 12.35
N LYS A 29 7.62 -1.13 11.79
CA LYS A 29 7.00 -1.16 10.46
C LYS A 29 5.64 -0.46 10.44
N TYR A 30 4.76 -0.72 11.42
CA TYR A 30 3.45 -0.09 11.49
C TYR A 30 3.57 1.43 11.67
N GLU A 31 4.47 1.89 12.53
CA GLU A 31 4.74 3.32 12.73
C GLU A 31 5.26 3.99 11.45
N ALA A 32 6.16 3.32 10.71
CA ALA A 32 6.65 3.82 9.43
C ALA A 32 5.54 3.89 8.37
N ASP A 33 4.70 2.85 8.27
CA ASP A 33 3.57 2.83 7.35
C ASP A 33 2.58 3.96 7.68
N GLU A 34 2.24 4.16 8.95
CA GLU A 34 1.37 5.26 9.42
C GLU A 34 1.97 6.65 9.11
N TYR A 35 3.28 6.82 9.32
CA TYR A 35 3.98 8.06 8.99
C TYR A 35 3.90 8.38 7.50
N VAL A 36 4.12 7.39 6.63
CA VAL A 36 4.04 7.57 5.17
C VAL A 36 2.64 7.97 4.74
N GLU A 37 1.58 7.37 5.29
CA GLU A 37 0.20 7.73 4.95
C GLU A 37 -0.15 9.16 5.37
N LYS A 38 0.21 9.56 6.60
CA LYS A 38 -0.07 10.91 7.09
C LYS A 38 0.72 11.99 6.34
N ASN A 39 1.89 11.65 5.82
CA ASN A 39 2.79 12.58 5.13
C ASN A 39 2.85 12.32 3.62
N GLU A 40 1.84 11.67 3.04
CA GLU A 40 1.81 11.34 1.62
C GLU A 40 1.59 12.60 0.74
N ASN A 41 2.67 13.31 0.44
CA ASN A 41 2.67 14.39 -0.53
C ASN A 41 3.33 13.94 -1.84
N ILE A 42 2.70 14.32 -2.95
CA ILE A 42 3.29 14.14 -4.27
C ILE A 42 3.74 15.49 -4.76
N ASP A 43 5.05 15.68 -4.87
CA ASP A 43 5.60 16.87 -5.50
C ASP A 43 5.36 16.82 -7.01
N LEU A 44 4.32 17.52 -7.47
CA LEU A 44 3.97 17.61 -8.88
C LEU A 44 5.03 18.33 -9.73
N ARG A 45 6.01 19.04 -9.11
CA ARG A 45 7.07 19.75 -9.83
C ARG A 45 8.15 18.80 -10.33
N SER A 46 8.48 17.78 -9.54
CA SER A 46 9.47 16.75 -9.89
C SER A 46 8.94 15.68 -10.85
N ILE A 47 7.62 15.63 -11.08
CA ILE A 47 6.99 14.62 -11.93
C ILE A 47 7.07 14.98 -13.44
N PRO A 48 7.47 14.03 -14.31
CA PRO A 48 7.42 14.19 -15.76
C PRO A 48 6.03 14.56 -16.29
N ARG A 49 5.96 15.44 -17.31
CA ARG A 49 4.69 15.90 -17.91
C ARG A 49 3.74 14.77 -18.34
N ARG A 50 4.29 13.66 -18.84
CA ARG A 50 3.50 12.48 -19.25
C ARG A 50 2.70 11.91 -18.08
N ILE A 51 3.32 11.82 -16.91
CA ILE A 51 2.68 11.31 -15.70
C ILE A 51 1.66 12.34 -15.19
N LYS A 52 1.97 13.64 -15.24
CA LYS A 52 1.03 14.72 -14.86
C LYS A 52 -0.30 14.65 -15.64
N ASN A 53 -0.29 14.17 -16.88
CA ASN A 53 -1.50 14.07 -17.70
C ASN A 53 -2.38 12.84 -17.41
N ILE A 54 -1.89 11.88 -16.62
CA ILE A 54 -2.63 10.66 -16.26
C ILE A 54 -2.95 10.58 -14.76
N ILE A 55 -2.46 11.54 -13.96
CA ILE A 55 -2.75 11.65 -12.54
C ILE A 55 -4.10 12.33 -12.35
N LEU A 56 -4.92 11.76 -11.48
CA LEU A 56 -6.15 12.37 -10.98
C LEU A 56 -5.80 13.51 -10.02
N HIS A 57 -6.53 14.62 -10.17
CA HIS A 57 -6.45 15.76 -9.26
C HIS A 57 -7.66 15.83 -8.32
N ASP A 58 -8.78 15.26 -8.74
CA ASP A 58 -10.01 15.12 -7.96
C ASP A 58 -9.76 14.23 -6.74
N GLN A 59 -9.78 14.84 -5.55
CA GLN A 59 -9.55 14.13 -4.30
C GLN A 59 -10.71 13.19 -3.95
N ASP A 60 -11.94 13.51 -4.34
CA ASP A 60 -13.12 12.70 -3.99
C ASP A 60 -13.02 11.31 -4.65
N ILE A 61 -12.61 11.27 -5.91
CA ILE A 61 -12.39 10.02 -6.64
C ILE A 61 -11.21 9.24 -6.04
N ILE A 62 -10.12 9.92 -5.69
CA ILE A 62 -8.93 9.28 -5.10
C ILE A 62 -9.29 8.65 -3.76
N ASP A 63 -9.98 9.40 -2.91
CA ASP A 63 -10.35 8.97 -1.56
C ASP A 63 -11.41 7.89 -1.58
N GLN A 64 -12.36 7.93 -2.52
CA GLN A 64 -13.28 6.83 -2.77
C GLN A 64 -12.51 5.54 -3.14
N ARG A 65 -11.58 5.62 -4.10
CA ARG A 65 -10.74 4.46 -4.49
C ARG A 65 -9.89 3.95 -3.34
N ARG A 66 -9.31 4.85 -2.53
CA ARG A 66 -8.54 4.49 -1.32
C ARG A 66 -9.40 3.80 -0.28
N THR A 67 -10.59 4.32 0.01
CA THR A 67 -11.53 3.75 0.98
C THR A 67 -11.86 2.30 0.61
N LEU A 68 -12.16 2.05 -0.67
CA LEU A 68 -12.38 0.69 -1.20
C LEU A 68 -11.16 -0.23 -1.04
N CYS A 69 -9.94 0.33 -1.04
CA CYS A 69 -8.70 -0.40 -0.79
C CYS A 69 -8.42 -0.59 0.71
N ASN A 70 -8.79 0.36 1.57
CA ASN A 70 -8.67 0.27 3.03
C ASN A 70 -9.50 -0.89 3.57
N ASP A 71 -10.72 -1.04 3.06
CA ASP A 71 -11.65 -2.12 3.42
C ASP A 71 -11.42 -3.41 2.60
N CYS A 72 -10.28 -3.51 1.90
CA CYS A 72 -10.00 -4.66 1.04
C CYS A 72 -9.24 -5.76 1.78
N GLU A 73 -9.77 -6.98 1.75
CA GLU A 73 -9.11 -8.20 2.25
C GLU A 73 -7.74 -8.48 1.62
N HIS A 74 -7.46 -7.89 0.45
CA HIS A 74 -6.19 -8.01 -0.25
C HIS A 74 -5.18 -6.92 0.12
N ARG A 75 -5.49 -6.01 1.03
CA ARG A 75 -4.54 -5.00 1.52
C ARG A 75 -3.45 -5.64 2.39
N LEU A 76 -2.22 -5.17 2.25
CA LEU A 76 -1.05 -5.56 3.03
C LEU A 76 -0.18 -4.34 3.30
N GLY A 77 -0.39 -3.70 4.45
CA GLY A 77 0.20 -2.39 4.74
C GLY A 77 -0.21 -1.39 3.67
N LEU A 78 0.77 -0.74 3.05
CA LEU A 78 0.60 0.26 1.98
C LEU A 78 0.36 -0.35 0.58
N ASN A 79 0.47 -1.68 0.44
CA ASN A 79 0.44 -2.38 -0.84
C ASN A 79 -0.78 -3.30 -0.95
N CYS A 80 -1.14 -3.68 -2.18
CA CYS A 80 -2.16 -4.72 -2.42
C CYS A 80 -1.49 -6.07 -2.77
N LYS A 81 -1.93 -7.16 -2.13
CA LYS A 81 -1.43 -8.54 -2.33
C LYS A 81 -1.72 -9.09 -3.72
N LYS A 82 -2.73 -8.58 -4.43
CA LYS A 82 -3.13 -9.07 -5.77
C LYS A 82 -2.31 -8.46 -6.90
N CYS A 83 -2.02 -7.16 -6.84
CA CYS A 83 -1.24 -6.44 -7.87
C CYS A 83 0.21 -6.15 -7.47
N GLY A 84 0.56 -6.23 -6.17
CA GLY A 84 1.84 -5.76 -5.63
C GLY A 84 2.01 -4.24 -5.59
N CYS A 85 0.98 -3.47 -5.92
CA CYS A 85 1.05 -2.03 -6.12
C CYS A 85 0.87 -1.23 -4.83
N PHE A 86 1.58 -0.09 -4.72
CA PHE A 86 1.32 0.93 -3.69
C PHE A 86 -0.06 1.54 -3.92
N ILE A 87 -0.94 1.40 -2.94
CA ILE A 87 -2.36 1.81 -3.05
C ILE A 87 -2.44 3.33 -3.27
N ALA A 88 -1.68 4.09 -2.48
CA ALA A 88 -1.51 5.53 -2.60
C ALA A 88 -1.23 6.00 -4.03
N ALA A 89 -0.24 5.40 -4.70
CA ALA A 89 0.12 5.75 -6.06
C ALA A 89 -0.94 5.29 -7.08
N LYS A 90 -1.39 4.03 -6.98
CA LYS A 90 -2.27 3.45 -8.00
C LYS A 90 -3.65 4.11 -8.02
N THR A 91 -4.20 4.44 -6.86
CA THR A 91 -5.52 5.10 -6.76
C THR A 91 -5.54 6.47 -7.43
N ARG A 92 -4.38 7.17 -7.47
CA ARG A 92 -4.20 8.46 -8.16
C ARG A 92 -4.00 8.36 -9.68
N VAL A 93 -3.85 7.18 -10.28
CA VAL A 93 -3.65 7.05 -11.73
C VAL A 93 -4.98 6.76 -12.43
N ALA A 94 -5.40 7.64 -13.33
CA ALA A 94 -6.70 7.62 -13.99
C ALA A 94 -6.91 6.38 -14.88
N ILE A 95 -5.87 5.99 -15.64
CA ILE A 95 -5.90 4.87 -16.60
C ILE A 95 -5.84 3.49 -15.98
N THR A 96 -5.64 3.40 -14.66
CA THR A 96 -5.55 2.11 -13.98
C THR A 96 -6.92 1.69 -13.45
N SER A 97 -7.03 0.40 -13.14
CA SER A 97 -8.21 -0.19 -12.50
C SER A 97 -7.80 -1.19 -11.43
N CYS A 98 -8.76 -1.54 -10.57
CA CYS A 98 -8.59 -2.61 -9.60
C CYS A 98 -8.62 -3.99 -10.31
N PRO A 99 -7.64 -4.88 -10.07
CA PRO A 99 -7.63 -6.21 -10.70
C PRO A 99 -8.79 -7.11 -10.23
N VAL A 100 -9.42 -6.78 -9.09
CA VAL A 100 -10.61 -7.47 -8.57
C VAL A 100 -11.90 -6.68 -8.82
N GLY A 101 -11.85 -5.64 -9.66
CA GLY A 101 -13.05 -4.93 -10.12
C GLY A 101 -13.69 -3.93 -9.15
N LYS A 102 -13.11 -3.66 -7.97
CA LYS A 102 -13.68 -2.71 -7.00
C LYS A 102 -13.83 -1.28 -7.53
N TRP A 103 -12.99 -0.86 -8.48
CA TRP A 103 -13.03 0.47 -9.10
C TRP A 103 -12.39 0.42 -10.50
N GLY A 104 -12.87 1.31 -11.38
CA GLY A 104 -12.50 1.36 -12.80
C GLY A 104 -11.66 2.56 -13.20
N LYS A 105 -11.32 2.63 -14.50
CA LYS A 105 -10.64 3.78 -15.09
C LYS A 105 -11.54 5.01 -15.06
N VAL A 106 -10.95 6.19 -15.00
CA VAL A 106 -11.65 7.47 -15.00
C VAL A 106 -11.13 8.29 -16.17
N GLU A 107 -12.05 8.92 -16.91
CA GLU A 107 -11.69 9.85 -17.98
C GLU A 107 -11.33 11.21 -17.39
N ILE A 108 -10.25 11.82 -17.87
CA ILE A 108 -9.87 13.18 -17.45
C ILE A 108 -10.43 14.14 -18.49
N GLU A 109 -11.39 14.99 -18.09
CA GLU A 109 -11.99 15.98 -18.99
C GLU A 109 -10.92 16.82 -19.71
N GLY A 110 -11.05 16.95 -21.03
CA GLY A 110 -10.13 17.72 -21.87
C GLY A 110 -8.81 17.04 -22.25
N LYS A 111 -8.57 15.78 -21.85
CA LYS A 111 -7.41 15.00 -22.33
C LYS A 111 -7.86 13.59 -22.72
N LYS A 112 -7.66 13.20 -23.98
CA LYS A 112 -7.84 11.81 -24.43
C LYS A 112 -6.83 10.93 -23.71
N VAL A 113 -7.21 10.36 -22.57
CA VAL A 113 -6.34 9.48 -21.80
C VAL A 113 -6.50 8.06 -22.32
N GLY A 114 -5.73 7.72 -23.36
CA GLY A 114 -5.60 6.36 -23.86
C GLY A 114 -6.90 5.76 -24.39
N THR A 115 -7.30 6.14 -25.60
CA THR A 115 -8.15 5.30 -26.44
C THR A 115 -7.41 3.99 -26.70
N TYR A 116 -7.63 2.98 -25.86
CA TYR A 116 -7.38 1.62 -26.28
C TYR A 116 -8.54 1.24 -27.18
N VAL A 117 -8.25 1.25 -28.48
CA VAL A 117 -9.04 0.59 -29.51
C VAL A 117 -9.29 -0.84 -29.02
N THR A 118 -10.54 -1.15 -28.69
CA THR A 118 -10.99 -2.54 -28.65
C THR A 118 -11.19 -2.97 -30.10
N SER A 119 -10.31 -3.86 -30.57
CA SER A 119 -10.49 -4.62 -31.80
C SER A 119 -11.76 -5.46 -31.75
#